data_AF-A0A537NU52-F1
#
_entry.id   AF-A0A537NU52-F1
#
_cell.length_a   1.000
_cell.length_b   1.000
_cell.length_c   1.000
_cell.angle_alpha   90.00
_cell.angle_beta   90.00
_cell.angle_gamma   90.00
#
_symmetry.space_group_name_H-M   'P 1'
#
loop_
_entity.id
_entity.type
_entity.pdbx_description
1 polymer ?
#
loop_
_entity_poly.entity_id
_entity_poly.type
_entity_poly.pdbx_seq_one_letter_code
_entity_poly.pdbx_strand_id
1 'polypeptide(L)' 'MPSAAISRIVYEPEMQTLNIWFRETGELYRYYDVPPRVYDAFRKAMSKGQFFNRHIKDRYPFQHMSGDPDNGRHAA' A
#
# COMPACT_ATOMS: atom_id res chain seq x y z
N MET A 1 -2.82 -15.31 -11.35
CA MET A 1 -1.42 -15.46 -10.89
C MET A 1 -1.31 -14.93 -9.46
N PRO A 2 -0.81 -15.68 -8.47
CA PRO A 2 -0.70 -15.24 -7.08
C PRO A 2 0.73 -14.78 -6.77
N SER A 3 1.34 -13.97 -7.64
CA SER A 3 2.69 -13.48 -7.44
C SER A 3 2.63 -12.24 -6.56
N ALA A 4 3.43 -12.22 -5.50
CA ALA A 4 3.53 -11.12 -4.55
C ALA A 4 4.00 -9.83 -5.26
N ALA A 5 3.06 -9.09 -5.85
CA ALA A 5 3.31 -7.80 -6.46
C ALA A 5 3.67 -6.74 -5.42
N ILE A 6 3.59 -7.03 -4.13
CA ILE A 6 3.85 -6.09 -3.04
C ILE A 6 5.28 -6.29 -2.56
N SER A 7 6.10 -5.26 -2.74
CA SER A 7 7.50 -5.23 -2.32
C SER A 7 7.64 -4.82 -0.86
N ARG A 8 6.89 -3.80 -0.45
CA ARG A 8 6.96 -3.20 0.89
C ARG A 8 5.57 -2.77 1.34
N ILE A 9 5.34 -2.83 2.65
CA ILE A 9 4.17 -2.25 3.30
C ILE A 9 4.62 -1.43 4.51
N VAL A 10 4.02 -0.27 4.71
CA VAL A 10 4.23 0.59 5.89
C VAL A 10 2.86 1.08 6.34
N TYR A 11 2.59 1.01 7.63
CA TYR A 11 1.32 1.45 8.19
C TYR A 11 1.54 2.54 9.23
N GLU A 12 0.76 3.61 9.11
CA GLU A 12 0.78 4.78 9.96
C GLU A 12 -0.50 4.77 10.82
N PRO A 13 -0.45 4.27 12.07
CA PRO A 13 -1.66 4.06 12.87
C PRO A 13 -2.36 5.37 13.26
N GLU A 14 -1.60 6.47 13.39
CA GLU A 14 -2.15 7.79 13.72
C GLU A 14 -3.03 8.34 12.59
N MET A 15 -2.68 8.03 11.34
CA MET A 15 -3.40 8.49 10.15
C MET A 15 -4.32 7.41 9.55
N GLN A 16 -4.28 6.19 10.09
CA GLN A 16 -4.95 5.01 9.51
C GLN A 16 -4.58 4.79 8.05
N THR A 17 -3.30 5.03 7.74
CA THR A 17 -2.80 5.04 6.35
C THR A 17 -1.93 3.83 6.10
N LEU A 18 -2.26 3.06 5.06
CA LEU A 18 -1.47 1.92 4.59
C LEU A 18 -0.78 2.27 3.27
N ASN A 19 0.54 2.39 3.34
CA ASN A 19 1.41 2.60 2.19
C ASN A 19 1.88 1.25 1.65
N ILE A 20 1.70 1.03 0.35
CA ILE A 20 2.03 -0.23 -0.34
C ILE A 20 2.88 0.12 -1.55
N TRP A 21 4.06 -0.51 -1.65
CA TRP A 21 4.92 -0.39 -2.82
C TRP A 21 4.76 -1.62 -3.68
N PHE A 22 4.44 -1.43 -4.95
CA PHE A 22 4.35 -2.53 -5.90
C PHE A 22 5.71 -2.80 -6.55
N ARG A 23 6.10 -4.08 -6.62
CA ARG A 23 7.39 -4.53 -7.16
C ARG A 23 7.46 -4.41 -8.68
N GLU A 24 6.35 -4.62 -9.38
CA GLU A 24 6.30 -4.56 -10.85
C GLU A 24 6.48 -3.14 -11.39
N THR A 25 5.86 -2.15 -10.75
CA THR A 25 5.89 -0.75 -11.21
C THR A 25 6.81 0.14 -10.39
N GLY A 26 7.20 -0.28 -9.18
CA GLY A 26 7.93 0.55 -8.23
C GLY A 26 7.07 1.65 -7.59
N GLU A 27 5.79 1.72 -7.94
CA GLU A 27 4.90 2.81 -7.53
C GLU A 27 4.40 2.65 -6.08
N LEU A 28 4.11 3.79 -5.45
CA LEU A 28 3.52 3.86 -4.12
C LEU A 28 2.01 4.06 -4.22
N TYR A 29 1.29 3.20 -3.53
CA TYR A 29 -0.15 3.34 -3.33
C TYR A 29 -0.41 3.58 -1.86
N ARG A 30 -1.11 4.68 -1.57
CA ARG A 30 -1.50 5.06 -0.22
C ARG A 30 -2.99 4.81 -0.05
N TYR A 31 -3.34 3.92 0.87
CA TYR A 31 -4.73 3.61 1.24
C TYR A 31 -5.06 4.31 2.56
N TYR A 32 -6.16 5.05 2.58
CA TYR A 32 -6.64 5.81 3.74
C TYR A 32 -7.76 5.08 4.47
N ASP A 33 -8.03 5.47 5.72
CA ASP A 33 -9.08 4.91 6.57
C ASP A 33 -8.98 3.38 6.75
N VAL A 34 -7.75 2.84 6.67
CA VAL A 34 -7.49 1.41 6.87
C VAL A 34 -7.36 1.14 8.36
N PRO A 35 -8.26 0.37 8.99
CA PRO A 35 -8.20 0.13 10.42
C PRO A 35 -6.96 -0.70 10.81
N PRO A 36 -6.40 -0.53 12.02
CA PRO A 36 -5.24 -1.31 12.48
C PRO A 36 -5.46 -2.82 12.41
N ARG A 37 -6.70 -3.29 12.66
CA ARG A 37 -7.08 -4.71 12.57
C ARG A 37 -6.88 -5.29 11.17
N VAL A 38 -7.11 -4.47 10.13
CA VAL A 38 -6.92 -4.87 8.74
C VAL A 38 -5.45 -4.95 8.41
N TYR A 39 -4.64 -4.00 8.90
CA TYR A 39 -3.18 -4.08 8.80
C TYR A 39 -2.62 -5.32 9.52
N ASP A 40 -3.08 -5.63 10.72
CA ASP A 40 -2.64 -6.83 11.46
C ASP A 40 -2.98 -8.12 10.71
N ALA A 41 -4.21 -8.22 10.20
CA ALA A 41 -4.63 -9.35 9.38
C ALA A 41 -3.80 -9.42 8.08
N PHE A 42 -3.53 -8.28 7.45
CA PHE A 42 -2.72 -8.20 6.25
C PHE A 42 -1.27 -8.64 6.52
N ARG A 43 -0.68 -8.24 7.65
CA ARG A 43 0.65 -8.65 8.10
C ARG A 43 0.73 -10.15 8.38
N LYS A 44 -0.33 -10.77 8.90
CA LYS A 44 -0.40 -12.22 9.18
C LYS A 44 -0.81 -13.08 7.98
N ALA A 45 -1.40 -12.49 6.94
CA ALA A 45 -1.86 -13.23 5.77
C ALA A 45 -0.73 -13.96 5.04
N MET A 46 -0.96 -15.23 4.68
CA MET A 46 0.00 -16.06 3.94
C MET A 46 0.28 -15.53 2.53
N SER A 47 -0.74 -14.96 1.87
CA SER A 47 -0.59 -14.33 0.56
C SER A 47 -0.99 -12.86 0.63
N LYS A 48 -0.01 -11.97 0.54
CA LYS A 48 -0.24 -10.52 0.55
C LYS A 48 -1.10 -10.09 -0.63
N GLY A 49 -0.77 -10.54 -1.83
CA GLY A 49 -1.54 -10.22 -3.03
C GLY A 49 -3.00 -10.66 -2.94
N GLN A 50 -3.27 -11.87 -2.44
CA GLN A 50 -4.64 -12.37 -2.30
C GLN A 50 -5.43 -11.57 -1.26
N PHE A 51 -4.83 -11.29 -0.09
CA PHE A 51 -5.48 -10.49 0.95
C PHE A 51 -5.78 -9.08 0.45
N PHE A 52 -4.80 -8.44 -0.18
CA PHE A 52 -4.95 -7.11 -0.75
C PHE A 52 -6.11 -7.03 -1.74
N ASN A 53 -6.18 -7.95 -2.71
CA ASN A 53 -7.26 -7.96 -3.70
C ASN A 53 -8.65 -8.17 -3.08
N ARG A 54 -8.78 -8.96 -2.02
CA ARG A 54 -10.08 -9.26 -1.39
C ARG A 54 -10.53 -8.20 -0.38
N HIS A 55 -9.60 -7.66 0.38
CA HIS A 55 -9.87 -6.87 1.58
C HIS A 55 -9.44 -5.40 1.47
N ILE A 56 -8.64 -5.00 0.47
CA ILE A 56 -8.06 -3.64 0.40
C ILE A 56 -8.35 -2.93 -0.92
N LYS A 57 -7.97 -3.53 -2.06
CA LYS A 57 -7.83 -2.88 -3.39
C LYS A 57 -8.98 -1.96 -3.79
N ASP A 58 -10.22 -2.35 -3.50
CA ASP A 58 -11.43 -1.62 -3.89
C ASP A 58 -12.34 -1.31 -2.67
N ARG A 59 -11.79 -1.38 -1.44
CA ARG A 59 -12.54 -1.18 -0.18
C ARG A 59 -12.19 0.12 0.54
N TYR A 60 -11.06 0.71 0.23
CA TYR A 60 -10.55 1.90 0.89
C TYR A 60 -10.22 2.98 -0.13
N PRO A 61 -10.42 4.27 0.21
CA PRO A 61 -9.93 5.37 -0.60
C PRO A 61 -8.42 5.23 -0.79
N PHE A 62 -7.95 5.42 -2.01
CA PHE A 62 -6.53 5.30 -2.30
C PHE A 62 -6.04 6.40 -3.22
N GLN A 63 -4.76 6.72 -3.06
CA GLN A 63 -4.03 7.61 -3.93
C GLN A 63 -2.86 6.85 -4.53
N HIS A 64 -2.79 6.88 -5.85
CA HIS A 64 -1.64 6.41 -6.58
C HIS A 64 -0.62 7.55 -6.70
N MET A 65 0.61 7.30 -6.27
CA MET A 65 1.73 8.22 -6.39
C MET A 65 2.71 7.65 -7.41
N SER A 66 2.45 7.96 -8.68
CA SER A 66 3.39 7.72 -9.77
C SER A 66 4.47 8.78 -9.72
N GLY A 67 5.66 8.40 -9.28
CA GLY A 67 6.83 9.28 -9.21
C GLY A 67 7.42 9.35 -7.82
N ASP A 68 8.74 9.27 -7.79
CA ASP A 68 9.58 9.40 -6.62
C ASP A 68 9.19 10.64 -5.78
N PRO A 69 8.67 10.47 -4.55
CA PRO A 69 8.27 11.60 -3.70
C PRO A 69 9.46 12.46 -3.24
N ASP A 70 10.70 12.08 -3.53
CA ASP A 70 11.92 12.81 -3.19
C ASP A 70 12.48 13.65 -4.36
N ASN A 71 12.04 13.41 -5.60
CA ASN A 71 12.51 14.14 -6.79
C ASN A 71 11.89 15.55 -6.95
N GLY A 72 11.25 16.09 -5.92
CA GLY A 72 10.62 17.41 -5.91
C GLY A 72 11.48 18.57 -5.36
N ARG A 73 12.74 18.34 -4.98
CA ARG A 73 13.58 19.41 -4.39
C ARG A 73 14.41 20.24 -5.38
N HIS A 74 14.29 20.01 -6.69
CA HIS A 74 14.91 20.83 -7.73
C HIS A 74 13.86 21.33 -8.73
N ALA A 75 13.21 22.43 -8.41
CA ALA A 75 12.71 23.39 -9.41
C ALA A 75 13.08 24.78 -8.89
N ALA A 76 13.95 25.44 -9.65
CA ALA A 76 14.53 26.75 -9.40
C ALA A 76 13.50 27.89 -9.49
#